data_AF-A0A7Z9G0Y0-F1
#
_entry.id   AF-A0A7Z9G0Y0-F1
#
_cell.length_a   1.000
_cell.length_b   1.000
_cell.length_c   1.000
_cell.angle_alpha   90.00
_cell.angle_beta   90.00
_cell.angle_gamma   90.00
#
_symmetry.space_group_name_H-M   'P 1'
#
loop_
_entity.id
_entity.type
_entity.pdbx_description
1 polymer ?
#
loop_
_entity_poly.entity_id
_entity_poly.type
_entity_poly.pdbx_seq_one_letter_code
_entity_poly.pdbx_strand_id
1 'polypeptide(L)'
;MPRKPVKNGFQRRQFRRGERRLRSDEVKHYLALADSEDPQDQIEAMENLCPCHVRKRIDVVWEALYRGLQDRALKVRQAAWHTLEDGGRPNDSKLYLIMVELTNTETNPKLKQQATKLVQAVQIVEDKKQDLSGQRHHYFTGKCDWCGDSIAKVCQLYDSELEIEGTVRLAQVCDGCQSEYKL
;
A
#
# COMPACT_ATOMS: atom_id res chain seq x y z
N MET A 1 -3.09 25.43 -14.14
CA MET A 1 -1.98 24.46 -13.93
C MET A 1 -2.40 23.47 -12.85
N PRO A 2 -2.39 22.15 -13.07
CA PRO A 2 -2.76 21.20 -12.03
C PRO A 2 -1.71 21.25 -10.90
N ARG A 3 -2.17 21.43 -9.65
CA ARG A 3 -1.31 21.43 -8.46
C ARG A 3 -0.66 20.04 -8.35
N LYS A 4 0.67 19.98 -8.25
CA LYS A 4 1.38 18.71 -8.03
C LYS A 4 0.90 18.10 -6.71
N PRO A 5 0.57 16.79 -6.69
CA PRO A 5 0.14 16.13 -5.46
C PRO A 5 1.24 16.25 -4.40
N VAL A 6 0.85 16.68 -3.20
CA VAL A 6 1.75 16.82 -2.05
C VAL A 6 2.22 15.44 -1.63
N LYS A 7 3.53 15.18 -1.71
CA LYS A 7 4.09 13.87 -1.37
C LYS A 7 4.00 13.62 0.14
N ASN A 8 3.49 12.45 0.54
CA ASN A 8 3.42 12.08 1.95
C ASN A 8 4.82 11.83 2.55
N GLY A 9 4.93 11.73 3.88
CA GLY A 9 6.22 11.55 4.57
C GLY A 9 6.98 10.29 4.15
N PHE A 10 6.27 9.22 3.77
CA PHE A 10 6.88 8.01 3.21
C PHE A 10 7.49 8.29 1.84
N GLN A 11 6.71 8.86 0.91
CA GLN A 11 7.15 9.28 -0.42
C GLN A 11 8.32 10.26 -0.35
N ARG A 12 8.44 11.11 0.68
CA ARG A 12 9.61 11.98 0.89
C ARG A 12 10.86 11.20 1.34
N ARG A 13 10.69 10.18 2.18
CA ARG A 13 11.78 9.27 2.60
C ARG A 13 12.31 8.41 1.44
N GLN A 14 11.46 8.08 0.45
CA GLN A 14 11.86 7.41 -0.79
C GLN A 14 12.86 8.18 -1.64
N PHE A 15 12.99 9.50 -1.44
CA PHE A 15 13.92 10.34 -2.18
C PHE A 15 14.94 10.92 -1.20
N ARG A 16 15.84 10.10 -0.66
CA ARG A 16 17.02 10.61 0.04
C ARG A 16 17.75 11.59 -0.89
N ARG A 17 18.04 12.79 -0.39
CA ARG A 17 18.79 13.81 -1.13
C ARG A 17 20.24 13.32 -1.27
N GLY A 18 20.70 13.11 -2.51
CA GLY A 18 22.12 12.82 -2.80
C GLY A 18 22.36 11.56 -3.64
N GLU A 19 21.42 10.62 -3.69
CA GLU A 19 21.62 9.38 -4.44
C GLU A 19 21.50 9.58 -5.96
N ARG A 20 22.32 8.84 -6.72
CA ARG A 20 22.38 8.92 -8.18
C ARG A 20 21.10 8.34 -8.77
N ARG A 21 20.46 9.11 -9.66
CA ARG A 21 19.28 8.63 -10.38
C ARG A 21 19.73 7.76 -11.57
N LEU A 22 19.12 6.60 -11.72
CA LEU A 22 19.34 5.74 -12.89
C LEU A 22 18.69 6.32 -14.15
N ARG A 23 19.40 6.20 -15.26
CA ARG A 23 18.88 6.40 -16.60
C ARG A 23 18.14 5.13 -17.08
N SER A 24 17.33 5.27 -18.12
CA SER A 24 16.45 4.18 -18.58
C SER A 24 17.21 2.97 -19.14
N ASP A 25 18.35 3.20 -19.77
CA ASP A 25 19.31 2.18 -20.22
C ASP A 25 19.94 1.44 -19.03
N GLU A 26 20.33 2.17 -17.99
CA GLU A 26 20.87 1.56 -16.76
C GLU A 26 19.83 0.69 -16.05
N VAL A 27 18.57 1.13 -16.00
CA VAL A 27 17.48 0.31 -15.45
C VAL A 27 17.34 -1.01 -16.22
N LYS A 28 17.43 -0.98 -17.56
CA LYS A 28 17.38 -2.20 -18.38
C LYS A 28 18.58 -3.12 -18.09
N HIS A 29 19.76 -2.54 -17.91
CA HIS A 29 20.96 -3.30 -17.55
C HIS A 29 20.78 -4.02 -16.20
N TYR A 30 20.36 -3.33 -15.15
CA TYR A 30 20.14 -3.97 -13.85
C TYR A 30 18.98 -4.96 -13.85
N LEU A 31 17.94 -4.75 -14.67
CA LEU A 31 16.92 -5.77 -14.87
C LEU A 31 17.48 -7.05 -15.50
N ALA A 32 18.41 -6.94 -16.46
CA ALA A 32 19.08 -8.10 -17.03
C ALA A 32 19.96 -8.82 -16.00
N LEU A 33 20.67 -8.07 -15.14
CA LEU A 33 21.46 -8.64 -14.04
C LEU A 33 20.57 -9.33 -12.99
N ALA A 34 19.38 -8.82 -12.72
CA ALA A 34 18.42 -9.45 -11.81
C ALA A 34 17.96 -10.84 -12.28
N ASP A 35 18.03 -11.10 -13.60
CA ASP A 35 17.68 -12.39 -14.21
C ASP A 35 18.92 -13.28 -14.45
N SER A 36 20.12 -12.84 -14.03
CA SER A 36 21.36 -13.64 -14.09
C SER A 36 21.31 -14.84 -13.15
N GLU A 37 22.07 -15.89 -13.44
CA GLU A 37 22.26 -17.03 -12.53
C GLU A 37 23.32 -16.77 -11.45
N ASP A 38 24.15 -15.75 -11.63
CA ASP A 38 25.19 -15.35 -10.66
C ASP A 38 24.57 -14.55 -9.51
N PRO A 39 24.68 -15.03 -8.24
CA PRO A 39 24.20 -14.27 -7.10
C PRO A 39 24.85 -12.89 -6.94
N GLN A 40 26.07 -12.65 -7.45
CA GLN A 40 26.69 -11.32 -7.38
C GLN A 40 25.97 -10.31 -8.29
N ASP A 41 25.67 -10.70 -9.53
CA ASP A 41 24.88 -9.88 -10.47
C ASP A 41 23.51 -9.55 -9.89
N GLN A 42 22.86 -10.53 -9.27
CA GLN A 42 21.56 -10.35 -8.63
C GLN A 42 21.63 -9.38 -7.45
N ILE A 43 22.65 -9.49 -6.60
CA ILE A 43 22.86 -8.54 -5.48
C ILE A 43 23.03 -7.12 -6.03
N GLU A 44 23.90 -6.94 -7.01
CA GLU A 44 24.13 -5.64 -7.63
C GLU A 44 22.83 -5.06 -8.21
N ALA A 45 22.03 -5.91 -8.88
CA ALA A 45 20.74 -5.51 -9.38
C ALA A 45 19.79 -5.06 -8.26
N MET A 46 19.66 -5.82 -7.17
CA MET A 46 18.75 -5.50 -6.06
C MET A 46 19.12 -4.19 -5.36
N GLU A 47 20.41 -3.90 -5.20
CA GLU A 47 20.92 -2.65 -4.62
C GLU A 47 20.65 -1.43 -5.52
N ASN A 48 20.73 -1.60 -6.84
CA ASN A 48 20.57 -0.50 -7.79
C ASN A 48 19.12 -0.26 -8.22
N LEU A 49 18.28 -1.29 -8.26
CA LEU A 49 16.86 -1.20 -8.63
C LEU A 49 15.98 -0.54 -7.56
N CYS A 50 16.57 -0.07 -6.46
CA CYS A 50 15.84 0.60 -5.39
C CYS A 50 15.03 1.82 -5.88
N PRO A 51 13.78 2.04 -5.39
CA PRO A 51 12.97 3.20 -5.75
C PRO A 51 13.67 4.56 -5.56
N CYS A 52 14.66 4.64 -4.68
CA CYS A 52 15.47 5.84 -4.48
C CYS A 52 16.34 6.22 -5.70
N HIS A 53 16.80 5.21 -6.45
CA HIS A 53 17.60 5.33 -7.66
C HIS A 53 16.72 5.42 -8.92
N VAL A 54 15.68 4.59 -9.02
CA VAL A 54 14.79 4.55 -10.19
C VAL A 54 13.87 5.77 -10.25
N ARG A 55 13.38 6.23 -9.09
CA ARG A 55 12.53 7.42 -8.90
C ARG A 55 11.26 7.49 -9.75
N LYS A 56 10.93 6.41 -10.43
CA LYS A 56 9.73 6.21 -11.24
C LYS A 56 9.15 4.85 -10.86
N ARG A 57 7.83 4.74 -10.91
CA ARG A 57 7.15 3.45 -10.79
C ARG A 57 7.28 2.71 -12.11
N ILE A 58 7.96 1.58 -12.09
CA ILE A 58 8.13 0.67 -13.22
C ILE A 58 7.80 -0.72 -12.69
N ASP A 59 6.71 -1.32 -13.18
CA ASP A 59 6.19 -2.56 -12.59
C ASP A 59 7.18 -3.73 -12.70
N VAL A 60 7.90 -3.84 -13.83
CA VAL A 60 8.93 -4.87 -14.00
C VAL A 60 10.08 -4.76 -13.00
N VAL A 61 10.38 -3.56 -12.49
CA VAL A 61 11.37 -3.36 -11.43
C VAL A 61 10.85 -3.92 -10.11
N TRP A 62 9.58 -3.65 -9.78
CA TRP A 62 8.97 -4.21 -8.58
C TRP A 62 8.88 -5.74 -8.63
N GLU A 63 8.56 -6.30 -9.79
CA GLU A 63 8.53 -7.74 -9.97
C GLU A 63 9.91 -8.38 -9.81
N ALA A 64 10.98 -7.73 -10.30
CA ALA A 64 12.35 -8.18 -10.07
C ALA A 64 12.72 -8.13 -8.58
N LEU A 65 12.37 -7.04 -7.88
CA LEU A 65 12.59 -6.92 -6.43
C LEU A 65 11.83 -7.99 -5.65
N TYR A 66 10.60 -8.30 -6.05
CA TYR A 66 9.79 -9.35 -5.43
C TYR A 66 10.39 -10.75 -5.62
N ARG A 67 10.92 -11.05 -6.81
CA ARG A 67 11.70 -12.29 -7.02
C ARG A 67 12.94 -12.34 -6.11
N GLY A 68 13.66 -11.22 -5.98
CA GLY A 68 14.83 -11.12 -5.11
C GLY A 68 14.53 -11.42 -3.63
N LEU A 69 13.34 -11.09 -3.13
CA LEU A 69 12.92 -11.41 -1.75
C LEU A 69 12.76 -12.92 -1.50
N GLN A 70 12.50 -13.68 -2.55
CA GLN A 70 12.31 -15.14 -2.50
C GLN A 70 13.55 -15.90 -3.00
N ASP A 71 14.65 -15.20 -3.28
CA ASP A 71 15.85 -15.83 -3.84
C ASP A 71 16.47 -16.85 -2.88
N ARG A 72 17.06 -17.91 -3.44
CA ARG A 72 17.75 -18.96 -2.66
C ARG A 72 18.92 -18.41 -1.84
N ALA A 73 19.66 -17.44 -2.38
CA ALA A 73 20.83 -16.84 -1.77
C ALA A 73 20.43 -15.76 -0.77
N LEU A 74 20.85 -15.95 0.50
CA LEU A 74 20.53 -15.02 1.58
C LEU A 74 20.94 -13.58 1.28
N LYS A 75 22.10 -13.37 0.65
CA LYS A 75 22.60 -12.01 0.33
C LYS A 75 21.70 -11.28 -0.67
N VAL A 76 21.16 -12.00 -1.65
CA VAL A 76 20.21 -11.44 -2.63
C VAL A 76 18.92 -11.02 -1.91
N ARG A 77 18.39 -11.87 -1.04
CA ARG A 77 17.21 -11.54 -0.22
C ARG A 77 17.46 -10.29 0.64
N GLN A 78 18.61 -10.20 1.29
CA GLN A 78 18.98 -9.05 2.11
C GLN A 78 19.04 -7.75 1.30
N ALA A 79 19.63 -7.78 0.10
CA ALA A 79 19.69 -6.63 -0.80
C ALA A 79 18.27 -6.20 -1.26
N ALA A 80 17.42 -7.15 -1.63
CA ALA A 80 16.03 -6.87 -2.01
C ALA A 80 15.22 -6.27 -0.84
N TRP A 81 15.47 -6.73 0.38
CA TRP A 81 14.83 -6.22 1.59
C TRP A 81 15.20 -4.78 1.92
N HIS A 82 16.48 -4.42 1.78
CA HIS A 82 16.94 -3.04 1.99
C HIS A 82 16.17 -2.07 1.10
N THR A 83 15.95 -2.47 -0.16
CA THR A 83 15.17 -1.72 -1.13
C THR A 83 13.71 -1.47 -0.70
N LEU A 84 13.07 -2.43 -0.01
CA LEU A 84 11.72 -2.23 0.52
C LEU A 84 11.66 -1.22 1.67
N GLU A 85 12.67 -1.17 2.52
CA GLU A 85 12.71 -0.23 3.65
C GLU A 85 12.83 1.22 3.18
N ASP A 86 13.61 1.45 2.12
CA ASP A 86 13.86 2.80 1.61
C ASP A 86 12.77 3.33 0.68
N GLY A 87 11.87 2.49 0.18
CA GLY A 87 10.71 3.00 -0.54
C GLY A 87 9.71 2.00 -1.06
N GLY A 88 9.51 0.93 -0.31
CA GLY A 88 8.55 -0.14 -0.57
C GLY A 88 7.13 0.33 -0.89
N ARG A 89 6.36 -0.57 -1.49
CA ARG A 89 4.92 -0.44 -1.72
C ARG A 89 4.18 -1.30 -0.69
N PRO A 90 4.02 -0.84 0.57
CA PRO A 90 3.46 -1.66 1.65
C PRO A 90 2.02 -2.14 1.40
N ASN A 91 1.28 -1.43 0.53
CA ASN A 91 -0.10 -1.77 0.17
C ASN A 91 -0.20 -2.53 -1.17
N ASP A 92 0.89 -3.09 -1.70
CA ASP A 92 0.81 -3.99 -2.85
C ASP A 92 0.29 -5.36 -2.40
N SER A 93 -0.77 -5.86 -3.03
CA SER A 93 -1.31 -7.18 -2.72
C SER A 93 -0.32 -8.30 -3.01
N LYS A 94 0.51 -8.17 -4.07
CA LYS A 94 1.58 -9.13 -4.37
C LYS A 94 2.62 -9.16 -3.25
N LEU A 95 3.03 -7.99 -2.77
CA LEU A 95 4.00 -7.89 -1.68
C LEU A 95 3.45 -8.53 -0.41
N TYR A 96 2.19 -8.27 -0.05
CA TYR A 96 1.57 -8.85 1.14
C TYR A 96 1.60 -10.38 1.11
N LEU A 97 1.22 -11.00 -0.03
CA LEU A 97 1.24 -12.46 -0.18
C LEU A 97 2.66 -13.03 0.01
N ILE A 98 3.66 -12.41 -0.60
CA ILE A 98 5.07 -12.79 -0.43
C ILE A 98 5.48 -12.67 1.05
N MET A 99 5.07 -11.60 1.73
CA MET A 99 5.41 -11.40 3.14
C MET A 99 4.79 -12.48 4.03
N VAL A 100 3.52 -12.81 3.81
CA VAL A 100 2.84 -13.91 4.51
C VAL A 100 3.60 -15.22 4.28
N GLU A 101 4.00 -15.53 3.06
CA GLU A 101 4.80 -16.72 2.77
C GLU A 101 6.15 -16.71 3.51
N LEU A 102 6.88 -15.59 3.45
CA LEU A 102 8.18 -15.42 4.13
C LEU A 102 8.06 -15.55 5.65
N THR A 103 6.95 -15.15 6.27
CA THR A 103 6.75 -15.38 7.71
C THR A 103 6.76 -16.86 8.10
N ASN A 104 6.50 -17.76 7.17
CA ASN A 104 6.49 -19.20 7.40
C ASN A 104 7.78 -19.88 6.92
N THR A 105 8.33 -19.44 5.78
CA THR A 105 9.40 -20.13 5.06
C THR A 105 10.79 -19.54 5.28
N GLU A 106 10.92 -18.26 5.65
CA GLU A 106 12.23 -17.62 5.79
C GLU A 106 13.03 -18.22 6.95
N THR A 107 14.26 -18.61 6.65
CA THR A 107 15.18 -19.22 7.60
C THR A 107 15.99 -18.18 8.37
N ASN A 108 16.23 -17.01 7.78
CA ASN A 108 16.92 -15.93 8.46
C ASN A 108 16.00 -15.25 9.49
N PRO A 109 16.35 -15.25 10.79
CA PRO A 109 15.46 -14.74 11.83
C PRO A 109 15.18 -13.24 11.72
N LYS A 110 16.14 -12.45 11.20
CA LYS A 110 15.98 -11.00 11.03
C LYS A 110 15.00 -10.69 9.92
N LEU A 111 15.16 -11.33 8.75
CA LEU A 111 14.25 -11.15 7.61
C LEU A 111 12.85 -11.66 7.94
N LYS A 112 12.76 -12.81 8.61
CA LYS A 112 11.49 -13.35 9.12
C LYS A 112 10.77 -12.37 10.02
N GLN A 113 11.48 -11.78 10.99
CA GLN A 113 10.92 -10.78 11.89
C GLN A 113 10.46 -9.52 11.14
N GLN A 114 11.21 -9.06 10.14
CA GLN A 114 10.81 -7.93 9.28
C GLN A 114 9.52 -8.24 8.52
N ALA A 115 9.41 -9.42 7.91
CA ALA A 115 8.18 -9.90 7.26
C ALA A 115 7.00 -9.92 8.24
N THR A 116 7.17 -10.49 9.43
CA THR A 116 6.12 -10.55 10.46
C THR A 116 5.64 -9.16 10.85
N LYS A 117 6.56 -8.21 11.06
CA LYS A 117 6.21 -6.82 11.40
C LYS A 117 5.38 -6.16 10.30
N LEU A 118 5.73 -6.38 9.04
CA LEU A 118 4.99 -5.81 7.90
C LEU A 118 3.58 -6.41 7.83
N VAL A 119 3.45 -7.73 7.90
CA VAL A 119 2.14 -8.42 7.90
C VAL A 119 1.27 -7.94 9.06
N GLN A 120 1.82 -7.85 10.28
CA GLN A 120 1.11 -7.33 11.45
C GLN A 120 0.68 -5.88 11.27
N ALA A 121 1.53 -5.02 10.70
CA ALA A 121 1.17 -3.62 10.45
C ALA A 121 0.01 -3.49 9.46
N VAL A 122 -0.02 -4.33 8.41
CA VAL A 122 -1.14 -4.38 7.47
C VAL A 122 -2.41 -4.89 8.16
N GLN A 123 -2.31 -5.96 8.95
CA GLN A 123 -3.45 -6.51 9.69
C GLN A 123 -4.04 -5.49 10.66
N ILE A 124 -3.22 -4.78 11.43
CA ILE A 124 -3.68 -3.71 12.33
C ILE A 124 -4.44 -2.61 11.57
N VAL A 125 -4.03 -2.28 10.36
CA VAL A 125 -4.74 -1.30 9.52
C VAL A 125 -6.08 -1.84 9.05
N GLU A 126 -6.14 -3.11 8.64
CA GLU A 126 -7.41 -3.76 8.24
C GLU A 126 -8.34 -3.94 9.43
N ASP A 127 -7.85 -4.36 10.60
CA ASP A 127 -8.62 -4.45 11.83
C ASP A 127 -9.18 -3.08 12.22
N LYS A 128 -8.35 -2.02 12.16
CA LYS A 128 -8.82 -0.65 12.39
C LYS A 128 -9.86 -0.19 11.37
N LYS A 129 -9.70 -0.56 10.10
CA LYS A 129 -10.74 -0.27 9.09
C LYS A 129 -12.02 -1.00 9.44
N GLN A 130 -11.93 -2.27 9.85
CA GLN A 130 -13.05 -3.10 10.24
C GLN A 130 -13.75 -2.51 11.47
N ASP A 131 -13.00 -2.12 12.50
CA ASP A 131 -13.48 -1.42 13.69
C ASP A 131 -14.14 -0.08 13.33
N LEU A 132 -13.51 0.72 12.46
CA LEU A 132 -14.09 1.98 11.98
C LEU A 132 -15.35 1.75 11.14
N SER A 133 -15.43 0.67 10.36
CA SER A 133 -16.66 0.27 9.68
C SER A 133 -17.72 -0.29 10.62
N GLY A 134 -17.34 -0.89 11.74
CA GLY A 134 -18.26 -1.22 12.84
C GLY A 134 -18.73 0.04 13.59
N GLN A 135 -17.87 1.07 13.68
CA GLN A 135 -18.19 2.38 14.22
C GLN A 135 -18.87 3.32 13.21
N ARG A 136 -18.96 2.98 11.91
CA ARG A 136 -19.77 3.70 10.89
C ARG A 136 -21.24 3.81 11.29
N HIS A 137 -21.64 3.11 12.34
CA HIS A 137 -22.85 3.25 13.10
C HIS A 137 -22.79 4.38 14.14
N HIS A 138 -22.35 5.59 13.76
CA HIS A 138 -22.73 6.81 14.47
C HIS A 138 -24.19 7.10 14.14
N TYR A 139 -25.05 6.26 14.69
CA TYR A 139 -26.47 6.45 14.58
C TYR A 139 -26.89 7.63 15.44
N PHE A 140 -27.49 8.62 14.80
CA PHE A 140 -28.17 9.72 15.48
C PHE A 140 -29.60 9.81 14.96
N THR A 141 -30.47 10.49 15.71
CA THR A 141 -31.84 10.74 15.26
C THR A 141 -31.81 11.86 14.22
N GLY A 142 -32.33 11.60 13.04
CA GLY A 142 -32.31 12.55 11.93
C GLY A 142 -33.24 12.14 10.80
N LYS A 143 -33.16 12.87 9.68
CA LYS A 143 -33.98 12.61 8.51
C LYS A 143 -33.26 11.66 7.55
N CYS A 144 -33.88 10.55 7.19
CA CYS A 144 -33.38 9.69 6.13
C CYS A 144 -33.59 10.36 4.76
N ASP A 145 -32.53 10.50 3.97
CA ASP A 145 -32.59 11.13 2.64
C ASP A 145 -33.20 10.20 1.57
N TRP A 146 -33.41 8.91 1.87
CA TRP A 146 -34.07 7.95 0.98
C TRP A 146 -35.57 7.81 1.22
N CYS A 147 -35.98 7.45 2.45
CA CYS A 147 -37.41 7.29 2.76
C CYS A 147 -38.08 8.57 3.25
N GLY A 148 -37.30 9.61 3.59
CA GLY A 148 -37.82 10.89 4.07
C GLY A 148 -38.27 10.90 5.53
N ASP A 149 -38.17 9.79 6.26
CA ASP A 149 -38.53 9.71 7.69
C ASP A 149 -37.65 10.64 8.52
N SER A 150 -38.28 11.62 9.17
CA SER A 150 -37.63 12.70 9.92
C SER A 150 -37.20 12.34 11.34
N ILE A 151 -37.55 11.15 11.84
CA ILE A 151 -37.24 10.72 13.23
C ILE A 151 -36.51 9.36 13.23
N ALA A 152 -35.99 8.95 12.08
CA ALA A 152 -35.27 7.69 11.97
C ALA A 152 -33.91 7.75 12.67
N LYS A 153 -33.47 6.58 13.15
CA LYS A 153 -32.08 6.35 13.54
C LYS A 153 -31.26 6.24 12.24
N VAL A 154 -30.46 7.25 11.94
CA VAL A 154 -29.73 7.39 10.66
C VAL A 154 -28.23 7.46 10.87
N CYS A 155 -27.46 7.02 9.87
CA CYS A 155 -26.02 7.18 9.78
C CYS A 155 -25.65 8.03 8.55
N GLN A 156 -24.46 8.62 8.54
CA GLN A 156 -23.94 9.36 7.38
C GLN A 156 -23.29 8.40 6.37
N LEU A 157 -23.64 8.54 5.08
CA LEU A 157 -22.97 7.88 3.98
C LEU A 157 -21.81 8.75 3.48
N TYR A 158 -20.59 8.34 3.83
CA TYR A 158 -19.36 9.08 3.49
C TYR A 158 -19.04 9.08 1.99
N ASP A 159 -19.70 8.22 1.21
CA ASP A 159 -19.51 8.08 -0.23
C ASP A 159 -20.64 8.77 -1.04
N SER A 160 -21.51 9.55 -0.37
CA SER A 160 -22.62 10.27 -1.02
C SER A 160 -22.83 11.66 -0.41
N GLU A 161 -22.63 12.69 -1.23
CA GLU A 161 -22.83 14.10 -0.89
C GLU A 161 -24.12 14.64 -1.55
N LEU A 162 -24.85 15.48 -0.81
CA LEU A 162 -26.04 16.18 -1.27
C LEU A 162 -25.80 17.69 -1.18
N GLU A 163 -26.18 18.42 -2.22
CA GLU A 163 -26.23 19.88 -2.22
C GLU A 163 -27.68 20.33 -2.02
N ILE A 164 -27.96 20.97 -0.88
CA ILE A 164 -29.28 21.50 -0.55
C ILE A 164 -29.11 22.99 -0.26
N GLU A 165 -29.79 23.83 -1.04
CA GLU A 165 -29.80 25.29 -0.86
C GLU A 165 -28.38 25.91 -0.76
N GLY A 166 -27.45 25.39 -1.57
CA GLY A 166 -26.05 25.85 -1.61
C GLY A 166 -25.16 25.35 -0.48
N THR A 167 -25.67 24.46 0.39
CA THR A 167 -24.88 23.76 1.42
C THR A 167 -24.67 22.30 1.01
N VAL A 168 -23.40 21.89 0.94
CA VAL A 168 -23.02 20.48 0.69
C VAL A 168 -22.91 19.75 2.02
N ARG A 169 -23.64 18.63 2.17
CA ARG A 169 -23.54 17.73 3.33
C ARG A 169 -23.54 16.27 2.89
N LEU A 170 -23.07 15.38 3.76
CA LEU A 170 -23.22 13.94 3.56
C LEU A 170 -24.70 13.53 3.63
N ALA A 171 -25.06 12.55 2.80
CA ALA A 171 -26.38 11.92 2.82
C ALA A 171 -26.56 11.12 4.12
N GLN A 172 -27.79 11.09 4.63
CA GLN A 172 -28.19 10.39 5.84
C GLN A 172 -29.11 9.23 5.46
N VAL A 173 -28.86 8.03 5.99
CA VAL A 173 -29.64 6.82 5.64
C VAL A 173 -30.03 6.05 6.90
N CYS A 174 -31.24 5.47 6.92
CA CYS A 174 -31.68 4.56 7.97
C CYS A 174 -31.36 3.10 7.62
N ASP A 175 -31.35 2.22 8.62
CA ASP A 175 -31.02 0.79 8.43
C ASP A 175 -31.89 0.08 7.40
N GLY A 176 -33.18 0.42 7.34
CA GLY A 176 -34.12 -0.15 6.38
C GLY A 176 -33.71 0.16 4.94
N CYS A 177 -33.48 1.44 4.65
CA CYS A 177 -33.03 1.87 3.31
C CYS A 177 -31.62 1.38 3.02
N GLN A 178 -30.72 1.37 4.00
CA GLN A 178 -29.36 0.89 3.79
C GLN A 178 -29.35 -0.58 3.35
N SER A 179 -30.19 -1.42 3.99
CA SER A 179 -30.32 -2.84 3.67
C SER A 179 -31.03 -3.07 2.33
N GLU A 180 -32.10 -2.31 2.06
CA GLU A 180 -32.91 -2.44 0.84
C GLU A 180 -32.13 -2.04 -0.42
N TYR A 181 -31.37 -0.94 -0.34
CA TYR A 181 -30.63 -0.38 -1.47
C TYR A 181 -29.16 -0.81 -1.53
N LYS A 182 -28.68 -1.60 -0.55
CA LYS A 182 -27.27 -2.05 -0.43
C LYS A 182 -26.27 -0.89 -0.45
N LEU A 183 -26.53 0.12 0.38
CA LEU A 183 -25.77 1.38 0.48
C LEU A 183 -24.61 1.31 1.49
#